data_AF-A0A535K7B7-F1
#
_entry.id   AF-A0A535K7B7-F1
#
_cell.length_a   1.000
_cell.length_b   1.000
_cell.length_c   1.000
_cell.angle_alpha   90.00
_cell.angle_beta   90.00
_cell.angle_gamma   90.00
#
_symmetry.space_group_name_H-M   'P 1'
#
loop_
_entity.id
_entity.type
_entity.pdbx_description
1 polymer ?
#
loop_
_entity_poly.entity_id
_entity_poly.type
_entity_poly.pdbx_seq_one_letter_code
_entity_poly.pdbx_strand_id
1 'polypeptide(L)' 'MSTVRCAICGTPVADGALRVRYEDRIYTFDALKCKRIFQENPDRYLDATGGVLEEPR' A
#
# COMPACT_ATOMS: atom_id res chain seq x y z
N MET A 1 -15.38 -0.59 9.98
CA MET A 1 -15.06 -0.94 8.58
C MET A 1 -13.70 -0.38 8.26
N SER A 2 -12.67 -1.22 8.10
CA SER A 2 -11.33 -0.76 7.76
C SER A 2 -11.32 -0.29 6.30
N THR A 3 -11.32 1.01 6.09
CA THR A 3 -11.20 1.60 4.74
C THR A 3 -9.82 1.28 4.20
N VAL A 4 -9.77 0.54 3.09
CA VAL A 4 -8.51 0.28 2.38
C VAL A 4 -7.97 1.62 1.89
N ARG A 5 -6.66 1.83 2.06
CA ARG A 5 -5.97 3.07 1.68
C ARG A 5 -4.91 2.79 0.64
N CYS A 6 -4.59 3.82 -0.13
CA CYS A 6 -3.48 3.78 -1.07
C CYS A 6 -2.16 3.66 -0.28
N ALA A 7 -1.32 2.70 -0.67
CA ALA A 7 -0.02 2.46 -0.02
C ALA A 7 0.98 3.63 -0.18
N ILE A 8 0.73 4.55 -1.13
CA ILE A 8 1.62 5.69 -1.39
C ILE A 8 1.13 6.98 -0.75
N CYS A 9 -0.15 7.32 -0.94
CA CYS A 9 -0.70 8.62 -0.52
C CYS A 9 -1.69 8.54 0.65
N GLY A 10 -2.05 7.33 1.10
CA GLY A 10 -2.98 7.13 2.21
C GLY A 10 -4.45 7.47 1.89
N THR A 11 -4.76 7.87 0.67
CA THR A 11 -6.13 8.19 0.23
C THR A 11 -7.02 6.93 0.30
N PRO A 12 -8.27 7.05 0.79
CA PRO A 12 -9.26 5.99 0.70
C PRO A 12 -9.42 5.49 -0.73
N VAL A 13 -9.37 4.19 -0.94
CA VAL A 13 -9.61 3.59 -2.26
C VAL A 13 -11.00 2.97 -2.32
N ALA A 14 -11.66 3.11 -3.46
CA ALA A 14 -12.96 2.49 -3.73
C ALA A 14 -12.80 1.03 -4.18
N ASP A 15 -13.92 0.31 -4.24
CA ASP A 15 -13.97 -1.01 -4.88
C ASP A 15 -13.49 -0.94 -6.33
N GLY A 16 -12.62 -1.88 -6.71
CA GLY A 16 -11.96 -1.87 -8.03
C GLY A 16 -10.63 -1.10 -8.11
N ALA A 17 -10.09 -0.67 -6.97
CA ALA A 17 -8.76 -0.07 -6.89
C ALA A 17 -7.67 -0.93 -7.54
N LEU A 18 -6.59 -0.29 -7.99
CA LEU A 18 -5.46 -0.99 -8.56
C LEU A 18 -4.76 -1.82 -7.49
N ARG A 19 -4.49 -3.09 -7.79
CA ARG A 19 -3.83 -4.01 -6.86
C ARG A 19 -2.56 -4.54 -7.49
N VAL A 20 -1.49 -4.58 -6.71
CA VAL A 20 -0.24 -5.22 -7.09
C VAL A 20 0.17 -6.18 -5.99
N ARG A 21 0.55 -7.40 -6.39
CA ARG A 21 1.15 -8.36 -5.47
C ARG A 21 2.66 -8.18 -5.50
N TYR A 22 3.27 -7.97 -4.35
CA TYR A 22 4.71 -7.82 -4.17
C TYR A 22 5.12 -8.50 -2.87
N GLU A 23 6.12 -9.38 -2.91
CA GLU A 23 6.63 -10.15 -1.76
C GLU A 23 5.52 -10.75 -0.87
N ASP A 24 4.57 -11.42 -1.54
CA ASP A 24 3.41 -12.08 -0.92
C ASP A 24 2.38 -11.16 -0.23
N ARG A 25 2.54 -9.84 -0.34
CA ARG A 25 1.56 -8.84 0.10
C ARG A 25 0.81 -8.23 -1.08
N ILE A 26 -0.45 -7.86 -0.85
CA ILE A 26 -1.27 -7.14 -1.84
C ILE A 26 -1.33 -5.66 -1.45
N TYR A 27 -0.75 -4.82 -2.30
CA TYR A 27 -0.81 -3.36 -2.17
C TYR A 27 -1.91 -2.80 -3.06
N THR A 28 -2.63 -1.80 -2.53
CA THR A 28 -3.74 -1.11 -3.19
C THR A 28 -3.38 0.33 -3.49
N PHE A 29 -3.83 0.82 -4.65
CA PHE A 29 -3.55 2.18 -5.13
C PHE A 29 -4.80 2.85 -5.68
N ASP A 30 -4.96 4.13 -5.37
CA ASP A 30 -6.04 4.99 -5.87
C ASP A 30 -5.85 5.32 -7.36
N ALA A 31 -4.60 5.45 -7.80
CA ALA A 31 -4.28 5.92 -9.14
C ALA A 31 -3.07 5.19 -9.74
N LEU A 32 -3.02 5.17 -11.09
CA LEU A 32 -1.90 4.60 -11.85
C LEU A 32 -0.56 5.27 -11.51
N LYS A 33 -0.56 6.58 -11.18
CA LYS A 33 0.64 7.29 -10.75
C LYS A 33 1.24 6.66 -9.49
N CYS A 34 0.42 6.32 -8.49
CA CYS A 34 0.86 5.73 -7.23
C CYS A 34 1.38 4.32 -7.46
N LYS A 35 0.71 3.55 -8.34
CA LYS A 35 1.23 2.26 -8.79
C LYS A 35 2.62 2.39 -9.43
N ARG A 36 2.82 3.35 -10.34
CA ARG A 36 4.13 3.56 -11.01
C ARG A 36 5.22 3.93 -10.04
N ILE A 37 4.96 4.87 -9.13
CA ILE A 37 5.89 5.27 -8.08
C ILE A 37 6.31 4.06 -7.23
N PHE A 38 5.34 3.21 -6.85
CA PHE A 38 5.62 1.97 -6.13
C PHE A 38 6.47 0.99 -6.96
N GLN A 39 6.22 0.86 -8.26
CA GLN A 39 7.00 -0.04 -9.13
C GLN A 39 8.42 0.47 -9.41
N GLU A 40 8.63 1.79 -9.40
CA GLU A 40 9.95 2.39 -9.61
C GLU A 40 10.88 2.18 -8.42
N ASN A 41 10.34 2.22 -7.20
CA ASN A 41 11.13 1.97 -5.99
C ASN A 41 10.24 1.44 -4.85
N PRO A 42 9.87 0.14 -4.88
CA PRO A 42 8.94 -0.42 -3.89
C PRO A 42 9.55 -0.40 -2.49
N ASP A 43 10.84 -0.72 -2.36
CA ASP A 43 11.57 -0.83 -1.10
C ASP A 43 11.42 0.40 -0.21
N ARG A 44 11.46 1.61 -0.81
CA ARG A 44 11.29 2.91 -0.15
C ARG A 44 9.89 3.14 0.48
N TYR A 45 8.91 2.34 0.10
CA TYR A 45 7.54 2.44 0.62
C TYR A 45 7.16 1.22 1.49
N LEU A 46 7.98 0.17 1.51
CA LEU A 46 7.79 -1.00 2.38
C LEU A 46 8.08 -0.66 3.85
N ASP A 47 9.02 0.25 4.07
CA ASP A 47 9.46 0.82 5.35
C ASP A 47 8.60 2.00 5.81
N ALA A 48 8.07 2.81 4.87
CA ALA A 48 7.15 3.93 5.20
C ALA A 48 5.76 3.48 5.70
N THR A 49 5.44 2.18 5.63
CA THR A 49 4.16 1.60 6.12
C THR A 49 4.33 0.84 7.45
N GLY A 50 5.36 1.17 8.25
CA GLY A 50 5.61 0.58 9.57
C GLY A 50 4.49 0.78 10.59
N GLY A 51 3.53 -0.15 10.63
CA GLY A 51 2.61 -0.39 11.75
C GLY A 51 1.69 -1.56 11.36
N VAL A 52 1.83 -2.76 11.93
CA VAL A 52 1.84 -3.05 13.36
C VAL A 52 3.00 -4.01 13.66
N LEU A 53 4.03 -3.54 14.39
CA LEU A 53 4.68 -4.47 15.32
C LEU A 53 3.63 -4.69 16.40
N GLU A 54 3.04 -5.88 16.44
CA GLU A 54 2.30 -6.30 17.62
C GLU A 54 3.28 -6.22 18.78
N GLU A 55 3.01 -5.37 19.77
CA GLU A 55 3.78 -5.35 21.02
C GLU A 55 3.90 -6.80 21.54
N PRO A 56 5.11 -7.35 21.67
CA PRO A 56 5.25 -8.66 22.28
C PRO A 56 5.14 -8.50 23.80
N ARG A 57 3.92 -8.75 24.31
CA ARG A 57 3.50 -9.09 25.69
C ARG A 57 3.82 -8.13 26.85
#